data_AF-A0A8K0PKW6-F1
#
_entry.id   AF-A0A8K0PKW6-F1
#
_cell.length_a   1.000
_cell.length_b   1.000
_cell.length_c   1.000
_cell.angle_alpha   90.00
_cell.angle_beta   90.00
_cell.angle_gamma   90.00
#
_symmetry.space_group_name_H-M   'P 1'
#
loop_
_entity.id
_entity.type
_entity.pdbx_description
1 polymer ?
#
loop_
_entity_poly.entity_id
_entity_poly.type
_entity_poly.pdbx_seq_one_letter_code
_entity_poly.pdbx_strand_id
1 'polypeptide(L)'
;MAFRRPAFRLLGQCKSRGQLSGPQPLRANSAPQRAASTFPGADASSRTFAPLRILGWAALGLAVAAPLTYKMAIDEPLKMDSPTLAQRDQQLKTEQGVSDTSPMRLRMEKFVKEQQKAIVKALEEADGTRFRVDEWQRKEGGGGITCVLQDGKVFEKAGVGVSVVYGTLPKPAILKMRANHKNIAAEDQIPDSLEFFAAGLSLIVHPKNPMAPTVHLNYRYFETANPDGSSGAWWFGGGCDLTPSYLFDEDAVQFHRSLKDVCDKHDKEYYPKFKKWCDEYFYNKHRGETRGVGGIFFDDLDETVSDRENLFAFVQDSLKSFVPTYLPIVEKRKDMPFTEKEKEWQQIRRGKYVEFNLVHDRGTAFGLNTPGARVESILMSLPLTASWKYMYEPEPKSREARLVEVLQNPKEWV
;
A
#
# COMPACT_ATOMS: atom_id res chain seq x y z
N MET A 1 8.04 22.94 47.08
CA MET A 1 6.89 23.84 46.81
C MET A 1 6.05 23.18 45.72
N ALA A 2 5.12 22.27 46.01
CA ALA A 2 3.80 22.45 46.62
C ALA A 2 2.77 23.17 45.72
N PHE A 3 1.92 22.34 45.08
CA PHE A 3 0.49 22.51 44.78
C PHE A 3 -0.03 23.73 44.00
N ARG A 4 -0.81 23.49 42.92
CA ARG A 4 -2.30 23.46 42.98
C ARG A 4 -2.94 23.17 41.60
N ARG A 5 -3.76 22.13 41.56
CA ARG A 5 -4.90 21.97 40.63
C ARG A 5 -6.08 22.83 41.12
N PRO A 6 -7.09 23.04 40.25
CA PRO A 6 -8.45 22.83 40.71
C PRO A 6 -9.24 21.91 39.77
N ALA A 7 -10.07 21.07 40.40
CA ALA A 7 -11.21 20.38 39.82
C ALA A 7 -12.46 20.86 40.56
N PHE A 8 -13.60 20.96 39.88
CA PHE A 8 -15.02 20.96 40.33
C PHE A 8 -15.85 21.69 39.25
N ARG A 9 -17.08 21.32 38.83
CA ARG A 9 -18.11 20.39 39.31
C ARG A 9 -19.16 20.20 38.19
N LEU A 10 -19.83 19.05 38.21
CA LEU A 10 -21.01 18.69 37.42
C LEU A 10 -22.20 19.65 37.63
N LEU A 11 -23.07 19.74 36.61
CA LEU A 11 -24.53 19.76 36.73
C LEU A 11 -25.16 19.15 35.46
N GLY A 12 -25.97 18.12 35.64
CA GLY A 12 -26.75 17.50 34.57
C GLY A 12 -28.16 18.08 34.46
N GLN A 13 -28.83 17.80 33.34
CA GLN A 13 -30.29 17.74 33.28
C GLN A 13 -30.74 16.67 32.29
N CYS A 14 -31.58 15.79 32.82
CA CYS A 14 -32.30 14.71 32.17
C CYS A 14 -33.65 15.25 31.68
N LYS A 15 -34.15 14.80 30.52
CA LYS A 15 -35.59 14.69 30.25
C LYS A 15 -35.88 13.55 29.28
N SER A 16 -36.88 12.77 29.68
CA SER A 16 -37.39 11.53 29.12
C SER A 16 -38.72 11.74 28.39
N ARG A 17 -39.09 10.75 27.54
CA ARG A 17 -40.43 10.20 27.18
C ARG A 17 -40.45 9.82 25.69
N GLY A 18 -41.02 8.71 25.24
CA GLY A 18 -41.84 7.71 25.93
C GLY A 18 -42.08 6.48 25.04
N GLN A 19 -42.51 5.40 25.69
CA GLN A 19 -42.87 4.08 25.17
C GLN A 19 -44.28 4.05 24.53
N LEU A 20 -44.56 2.89 23.91
CA LEU A 20 -45.82 2.13 23.69
C LEU A 20 -45.97 1.84 22.17
N SER A 21 -46.23 0.64 21.66
CA SER A 21 -46.95 -0.56 22.16
C SER A 21 -46.83 -1.71 21.12
N GLY A 22 -46.80 -2.98 21.53
CA GLY A 22 -47.20 -4.14 20.67
C GLY A 22 -48.69 -4.50 20.90
N PRO A 23 -49.20 -5.73 20.62
CA PRO A 23 -48.79 -6.82 19.70
C PRO A 23 -49.97 -7.41 18.85
N GLN A 24 -49.70 -8.32 17.87
CA GLN A 24 -50.37 -9.64 17.65
C GLN A 24 -50.37 -10.17 16.18
N PRO A 25 -50.38 -11.51 15.97
CA PRO A 25 -50.41 -12.22 14.67
C PRO A 25 -51.79 -12.85 14.37
N LEU A 26 -51.99 -13.45 13.16
CA LEU A 26 -52.97 -14.49 12.72
C LEU A 26 -52.81 -14.59 11.16
N ARG A 27 -52.98 -15.70 10.41
CA ARG A 27 -53.75 -16.93 10.55
C ARG A 27 -53.33 -17.97 9.48
N ALA A 28 -53.50 -19.24 9.80
CA ALA A 28 -53.42 -20.39 8.91
C ALA A 28 -54.73 -20.64 8.13
N ASN A 29 -54.67 -21.40 7.03
CA ASN A 29 -55.74 -22.20 6.40
C ASN A 29 -55.02 -23.41 5.73
N SER A 30 -55.08 -24.64 6.25
CA SER A 30 -56.14 -25.66 6.18
C SER A 30 -56.36 -26.28 4.79
N ALA A 31 -56.11 -27.60 4.72
CA ALA A 31 -56.29 -28.55 3.63
C ALA A 31 -57.76 -28.73 3.16
N PRO A 32 -58.05 -29.65 2.19
CA PRO A 32 -58.32 -31.03 2.60
C PRO A 32 -57.90 -32.15 1.64
N GLN A 33 -57.99 -33.38 2.18
CA GLN A 33 -57.76 -34.72 1.64
C GLN A 33 -58.84 -35.23 0.67
N ARG A 34 -58.51 -36.32 -0.07
CA ARG A 34 -59.26 -37.58 -0.36
C ARG A 34 -58.90 -38.09 -1.78
N ALA A 35 -58.90 -39.36 -2.15
CA ALA A 35 -59.14 -40.66 -1.51
C ALA A 35 -58.59 -41.76 -2.46
N ALA A 36 -58.57 -43.00 -1.95
CA ALA A 36 -58.05 -44.23 -2.56
C ALA A 36 -59.05 -45.00 -3.45
N SER A 37 -58.52 -45.91 -4.29
CA SER A 37 -59.11 -47.21 -4.69
C SER A 37 -58.12 -47.97 -5.60
N THR A 38 -57.41 -49.05 -5.23
CA THR A 38 -57.74 -50.50 -5.11
C THR A 38 -58.11 -51.30 -6.37
N PHE A 39 -57.16 -52.20 -6.77
CA PHE A 39 -57.26 -53.63 -7.19
C PHE A 39 -57.90 -54.03 -8.54
N PRO A 40 -57.73 -55.29 -9.03
CA PRO A 40 -56.60 -56.25 -8.98
C PRO A 40 -56.37 -57.01 -10.33
N GLY A 41 -55.42 -57.95 -10.40
CA GLY A 41 -55.41 -59.00 -11.43
C GLY A 41 -54.16 -59.87 -11.44
N ALA A 42 -54.27 -61.09 -10.91
CA ALA A 42 -53.28 -62.16 -10.96
C ALA A 42 -53.44 -63.01 -12.23
N ASP A 43 -52.38 -63.67 -12.72
CA ASP A 43 -52.34 -65.14 -12.74
C ASP A 43 -50.99 -65.71 -13.19
N ALA A 44 -50.73 -66.92 -12.70
CA ALA A 44 -49.52 -67.70 -12.86
C ALA A 44 -49.67 -68.81 -13.91
N SER A 45 -48.58 -69.29 -14.51
CA SER A 45 -48.32 -70.74 -14.60
C SER A 45 -46.92 -71.08 -15.13
N SER A 46 -46.25 -71.90 -14.31
CA SER A 46 -45.11 -72.80 -14.48
C SER A 46 -44.86 -73.45 -15.84
N ARG A 47 -43.58 -73.75 -16.12
CA ARG A 47 -43.10 -75.09 -16.51
C ARG A 47 -41.64 -75.30 -16.09
N THR A 48 -41.41 -76.43 -15.44
CA THR A 48 -40.14 -76.97 -14.91
C THR A 48 -39.44 -77.89 -15.90
N PHE A 49 -38.10 -77.86 -15.97
CA PHE A 49 -37.24 -79.05 -16.15
C PHE A 49 -35.82 -78.72 -15.62
N ALA A 50 -35.23 -79.65 -14.87
CA ALA A 50 -33.97 -79.55 -14.12
C ALA A 50 -32.78 -80.20 -14.91
N PRO A 51 -31.61 -80.46 -14.31
CA PRO A 51 -30.58 -79.50 -13.85
C PRO A 51 -29.19 -79.81 -14.46
N LEU A 52 -28.23 -78.87 -14.46
CA LEU A 52 -26.81 -79.24 -14.41
C LEU A 52 -25.93 -78.14 -13.81
N ARG A 53 -25.19 -78.57 -12.78
CA ARG A 53 -24.08 -77.95 -12.04
C ARG A 53 -23.24 -76.91 -12.80
N ILE A 54 -23.14 -75.69 -12.25
CA ILE A 54 -21.86 -74.97 -12.04
C ILE A 54 -21.98 -74.13 -10.76
N LEU A 55 -21.16 -74.47 -9.76
CA LEU A 55 -20.87 -73.67 -8.57
C LEU A 55 -19.87 -72.57 -8.96
N GLY A 56 -20.16 -71.30 -8.65
CA GLY A 56 -19.16 -70.24 -8.75
C GLY A 56 -19.68 -68.84 -8.45
N TRP A 57 -19.45 -68.38 -7.21
CA TRP A 57 -19.22 -66.96 -6.86
C TRP A 57 -20.34 -65.91 -7.07
N ALA A 58 -21.47 -66.02 -6.36
CA ALA A 58 -22.45 -64.92 -6.31
C ALA A 58 -23.08 -64.63 -4.92
N ALA A 59 -22.43 -65.02 -3.83
CA ALA A 59 -22.95 -64.81 -2.47
C ALA A 59 -21.97 -64.08 -1.51
N LEU A 60 -21.03 -63.30 -2.04
CA LEU A 60 -20.17 -62.41 -1.25
C LEU A 60 -20.22 -60.94 -1.75
N GLY A 61 -21.30 -60.56 -2.43
CA GLY A 61 -21.45 -59.22 -3.03
C GLY A 61 -22.34 -58.24 -2.25
N LEU A 62 -23.15 -58.72 -1.30
CA LEU A 62 -24.19 -57.90 -0.67
C LEU A 62 -23.96 -57.52 0.80
N ALA A 63 -22.94 -58.08 1.47
CA ALA A 63 -22.57 -57.68 2.83
C ALA A 63 -21.34 -56.74 2.88
N VAL A 64 -20.60 -56.59 1.78
CA VAL A 64 -19.43 -55.68 1.69
C VAL A 64 -19.78 -54.36 0.99
N ALA A 65 -20.93 -54.28 0.31
CA ALA A 65 -21.35 -53.05 -0.37
C ALA A 65 -21.96 -52.01 0.59
N ALA A 66 -22.66 -52.43 1.65
CA ALA A 66 -23.30 -51.49 2.59
C ALA A 66 -22.30 -50.67 3.45
N PRO A 67 -21.17 -51.22 3.96
CA PRO A 67 -20.17 -50.41 4.66
C PRO A 67 -19.31 -49.58 3.70
N LEU A 68 -19.18 -49.96 2.42
CA LEU A 68 -18.42 -49.19 1.43
C LEU A 68 -19.21 -47.99 0.91
N THR A 69 -20.52 -48.14 0.66
CA THR A 69 -21.37 -47.01 0.27
C THR A 69 -21.60 -46.06 1.44
N TYR A 70 -21.65 -46.56 2.68
CA TYR A 70 -21.71 -45.69 3.87
C TYR A 70 -20.39 -44.95 4.14
N LYS A 71 -19.23 -45.55 3.84
CA LYS A 71 -17.93 -44.85 3.92
C LYS A 71 -17.70 -43.82 2.82
N MET A 72 -18.31 -43.98 1.64
CA MET A 72 -18.27 -42.98 0.56
C MET A 72 -19.33 -41.89 0.71
N ALA A 73 -20.36 -42.11 1.52
CA ALA A 73 -21.38 -41.12 1.85
C ALA A 73 -21.01 -40.22 3.06
N ILE A 74 -19.85 -40.48 3.66
CA ILE A 74 -19.19 -39.55 4.58
C ILE A 74 -17.92 -39.08 3.86
N ASP A 75 -18.09 -38.49 2.68
CA ASP A 75 -17.12 -37.49 2.23
C ASP A 75 -17.07 -36.47 3.38
N GLU A 76 -15.93 -36.36 4.06
CA GLU A 76 -15.64 -35.13 4.79
C GLU A 76 -15.98 -34.00 3.81
N PRO A 77 -16.78 -33.00 4.20
CA PRO A 77 -17.08 -31.91 3.28
C PRO A 77 -15.73 -31.40 2.81
N LEU A 78 -15.49 -31.50 1.49
CA LEU A 78 -14.34 -30.88 0.84
C LEU A 78 -14.35 -29.43 1.35
N LYS A 79 -13.51 -29.15 2.34
CA LYS A 79 -13.29 -27.80 2.83
C LYS A 79 -12.55 -27.12 1.70
N MET A 80 -13.31 -26.62 0.73
CA MET A 80 -12.79 -25.65 -0.20
C MET A 80 -12.41 -24.47 0.66
N ASP A 81 -11.11 -24.24 0.80
CA ASP A 81 -10.61 -23.05 1.47
C ASP A 81 -11.31 -21.84 0.86
N SER A 82 -11.81 -20.94 1.71
CA SER A 82 -12.42 -19.71 1.22
C SER A 82 -11.41 -18.96 0.35
N PRO A 83 -11.83 -18.39 -0.80
CA PRO A 83 -10.90 -17.74 -1.70
C PRO A 83 -10.16 -16.63 -0.97
N THR A 84 -8.85 -16.51 -1.18
CA THR A 84 -8.06 -15.44 -0.56
C THR A 84 -8.49 -14.07 -1.07
N LEU A 85 -8.15 -13.01 -0.33
CA LEU A 85 -8.39 -11.63 -0.77
C LEU A 85 -7.87 -11.38 -2.20
N ALA A 86 -6.68 -11.88 -2.51
CA ALA A 86 -6.07 -11.76 -3.83
C ALA A 86 -6.90 -12.47 -4.93
N GLN A 87 -7.43 -13.65 -4.64
CA GLN A 87 -8.28 -14.40 -5.58
C GLN A 87 -9.61 -13.69 -5.82
N ARG A 88 -10.25 -13.17 -4.76
CA ARG A 88 -11.49 -12.39 -4.86
C ARG A 88 -11.29 -11.14 -5.71
N ASP A 89 -10.24 -10.37 -5.44
CA ASP A 89 -9.93 -9.14 -6.17
C ASP A 89 -9.56 -9.44 -7.64
N GLN A 90 -8.89 -10.56 -7.92
CA GLN A 90 -8.59 -10.98 -9.29
C GLN A 90 -9.86 -11.41 -10.05
N GLN A 91 -10.78 -12.09 -9.38
CA GLN A 91 -12.09 -12.45 -9.94
C GLN A 91 -12.91 -11.20 -10.28
N LEU A 92 -13.04 -10.27 -9.33
CA LEU A 92 -13.73 -8.99 -9.55
C LEU A 92 -13.17 -8.22 -10.74
N LYS A 93 -11.83 -8.13 -10.86
CA LYS A 93 -11.16 -7.49 -12.00
C LYS A 93 -11.52 -8.16 -13.34
N THR A 94 -11.65 -9.48 -13.36
CA THR A 94 -11.91 -10.26 -14.57
C THR A 94 -13.37 -10.17 -15.00
N GLU A 95 -14.30 -10.22 -14.04
CA GLU A 95 -15.74 -10.26 -14.30
C GLU A 95 -16.35 -8.88 -14.53
N GLN A 96 -15.92 -7.87 -13.76
CA GLN A 96 -16.58 -6.56 -13.68
C GLN A 96 -15.67 -5.41 -14.13
N GLY A 97 -14.37 -5.65 -14.29
CA GLY A 97 -13.37 -4.60 -14.51
C GLY A 97 -13.15 -3.74 -13.25
N VAL A 98 -12.53 -2.57 -13.44
CA VAL A 98 -12.29 -1.59 -12.35
C VAL A 98 -12.98 -0.28 -12.67
N SER A 99 -13.96 0.07 -11.82
CA SER A 99 -14.77 1.29 -11.88
C SER A 99 -14.64 2.11 -10.59
N ASP A 100 -15.30 3.26 -10.52
CA ASP A 100 -15.31 4.13 -9.33
C ASP A 100 -16.03 3.51 -8.13
N THR A 101 -16.87 2.48 -8.36
CA THR A 101 -17.56 1.72 -7.30
C THR A 101 -16.82 0.46 -6.88
N SER A 102 -15.69 0.12 -7.53
CA SER A 102 -14.85 -0.99 -7.13
C SER A 102 -14.22 -0.74 -5.74
N PRO A 103 -13.82 -1.80 -5.01
CA PRO A 103 -13.06 -1.64 -3.78
C PRO A 103 -11.84 -0.73 -3.96
N MET A 104 -11.52 0.06 -2.93
CA MET A 104 -10.42 1.04 -2.98
C MET A 104 -9.09 0.39 -3.38
N ARG A 105 -8.87 -0.88 -2.99
CA ARG A 105 -7.72 -1.69 -3.39
C ARG A 105 -7.52 -1.75 -4.92
N LEU A 106 -8.58 -2.04 -5.66
CA LEU A 106 -8.54 -2.13 -7.13
C LEU A 106 -8.35 -0.76 -7.78
N ARG A 107 -9.02 0.28 -7.24
CA ARG A 107 -8.91 1.66 -7.73
C ARG A 107 -7.50 2.21 -7.51
N MET A 108 -6.91 1.95 -6.35
CA MET A 108 -5.53 2.33 -6.05
C MET A 108 -4.53 1.57 -6.94
N GLU A 109 -4.68 0.24 -7.11
CA GLU A 109 -3.83 -0.55 -8.02
C GLU A 109 -3.83 0.03 -9.43
N LYS A 110 -5.03 0.30 -9.98
CA LYS A 110 -5.17 0.91 -11.31
C LYS A 110 -4.48 2.26 -11.37
N PHE A 111 -4.78 3.12 -10.40
CA PHE A 111 -4.25 4.48 -10.35
C PHE A 111 -2.72 4.52 -10.32
N VAL A 112 -2.07 3.75 -9.43
CA VAL A 112 -0.61 3.77 -9.33
C VAL A 112 0.07 3.21 -10.59
N LYS A 113 -0.51 2.20 -11.24
CA LYS A 113 0.00 1.66 -12.51
C LYS A 113 -0.12 2.67 -13.65
N GLU A 114 -1.22 3.41 -13.72
CA GLU A 114 -1.41 4.48 -14.70
C GLU A 114 -0.42 5.62 -14.48
N GLN A 115 -0.23 6.05 -13.23
CA GLN A 115 0.73 7.11 -12.90
C GLN A 115 2.19 6.68 -13.14
N GLN A 116 2.55 5.42 -12.86
CA GLN A 116 3.89 4.92 -13.22
C GLN A 116 4.14 5.06 -14.73
N LYS A 117 3.19 4.65 -15.57
CA LYS A 117 3.33 4.78 -17.03
C LYS A 117 3.50 6.24 -17.45
N ALA A 118 2.69 7.15 -16.88
CA ALA A 118 2.77 8.57 -17.18
C ALA A 118 4.12 9.19 -16.75
N ILE A 119 4.58 8.87 -15.54
CA ILE A 119 5.86 9.36 -15.00
C ILE A 119 7.04 8.81 -15.80
N VAL A 120 7.06 7.50 -16.07
CA VAL A 120 8.12 6.86 -16.87
C VAL A 120 8.21 7.54 -18.23
N LYS A 121 7.08 7.71 -18.93
CA LYS A 121 7.04 8.41 -20.22
C LYS A 121 7.62 9.83 -20.12
N ALA A 122 7.20 10.61 -19.14
CA ALA A 122 7.67 11.98 -18.97
C ALA A 122 9.19 12.06 -18.67
N LEU A 123 9.72 11.11 -17.89
CA LEU A 123 11.16 11.02 -17.61
C LEU A 123 11.94 10.53 -18.84
N GLU A 124 11.42 9.60 -19.64
CA GLU A 124 12.02 9.18 -20.91
C GLU A 124 12.09 10.33 -21.91
N GLU A 125 11.06 11.18 -21.99
CA GLU A 125 11.03 12.35 -22.85
C GLU A 125 12.08 13.40 -22.42
N ALA A 126 12.25 13.62 -21.11
CA ALA A 126 13.26 14.54 -20.59
C ALA A 126 14.70 14.02 -20.77
N ASP A 127 14.92 12.71 -20.65
CA ASP A 127 16.26 12.12 -20.78
C ASP A 127 16.66 11.79 -22.23
N GLY A 128 15.71 11.28 -23.02
CA GLY A 128 15.95 10.66 -24.32
C GLY A 128 16.45 9.21 -24.26
N THR A 129 16.40 8.56 -23.09
CA THR A 129 16.74 7.14 -22.87
C THR A 129 15.53 6.39 -22.32
N ARG A 130 15.38 5.11 -22.69
CA ARG A 130 14.26 4.28 -22.23
C ARG A 130 14.55 3.60 -20.90
N PHE A 131 13.49 3.39 -20.11
CA PHE A 131 13.54 2.55 -18.91
C PHE A 131 13.55 1.07 -19.28
N ARG A 132 14.31 0.28 -18.51
CA ARG A 132 14.13 -1.16 -18.43
C ARG A 132 12.95 -1.45 -17.52
N VAL A 133 11.97 -2.18 -18.04
CA VAL A 133 10.77 -2.61 -17.30
C VAL A 133 10.97 -4.05 -16.85
N ASP A 134 10.78 -4.31 -15.55
CA ASP A 134 10.81 -5.65 -14.97
C ASP A 134 9.52 -5.92 -14.18
N GLU A 135 8.70 -6.84 -14.68
CA GLU A 135 7.47 -7.28 -14.04
C GLU A 135 7.73 -8.55 -13.23
N TRP A 136 7.25 -8.57 -11.99
CA TRP A 136 7.48 -9.68 -11.07
C TRP A 136 6.23 -9.99 -10.26
N GLN A 137 6.12 -11.23 -9.80
CA GLN A 137 4.98 -11.73 -9.03
C GLN A 137 5.44 -12.34 -7.71
N ARG A 138 4.52 -12.40 -6.75
CA ARG A 138 4.75 -13.04 -5.45
C ARG A 138 3.93 -14.31 -5.31
N LYS A 139 4.49 -15.29 -4.60
CA LYS A 139 3.77 -16.53 -4.26
C LYS A 139 2.56 -16.26 -3.37
N GLU A 140 2.65 -15.29 -2.47
CA GLU A 140 1.57 -14.92 -1.55
C GLU A 140 0.45 -14.09 -2.20
N GLY A 141 0.61 -13.72 -3.48
CA GLY A 141 -0.35 -12.91 -4.23
C GLY A 141 0.14 -11.49 -4.52
N GLY A 142 -0.22 -11.00 -5.71
CA GLY A 142 0.23 -9.71 -6.22
C GLY A 142 1.62 -9.79 -6.88
N GLY A 143 2.38 -8.70 -6.78
CA GLY A 143 3.62 -8.50 -7.51
C GLY A 143 4.00 -7.03 -7.62
N GLY A 144 4.72 -6.69 -8.67
CA GLY A 144 5.10 -5.32 -8.94
C GLY A 144 5.67 -5.13 -10.34
N ILE A 145 5.89 -3.85 -10.66
CA ILE A 145 6.54 -3.40 -11.90
C ILE A 145 7.66 -2.48 -11.47
N THR A 146 8.90 -2.84 -11.76
CA THR A 146 10.07 -2.04 -11.45
C THR A 146 10.62 -1.47 -12.76
N CYS A 147 10.52 -0.16 -12.93
CA CYS A 147 11.10 0.54 -14.07
C CYS A 147 12.41 1.19 -13.62
N VAL A 148 13.54 0.85 -14.27
CA VAL A 148 14.85 1.43 -13.98
C VAL A 148 15.48 2.02 -15.24
N LEU A 149 15.96 3.26 -15.15
CA LEU A 149 16.86 3.89 -16.11
C LEU A 149 18.22 4.10 -15.41
N GLN A 150 19.30 3.71 -16.08
CA GLN A 150 20.67 3.89 -15.61
C GLN A 150 21.52 4.45 -16.75
N ASP A 151 22.50 5.27 -16.40
CA ASP A 151 23.46 5.87 -17.34
C ASP A 151 22.79 6.71 -18.44
N GLY A 152 21.69 7.39 -18.10
CA GLY A 152 20.99 8.32 -18.99
C GLY A 152 21.76 9.62 -19.25
N LYS A 153 21.19 10.45 -20.14
CA LYS A 153 21.79 11.74 -20.51
C LYS A 153 21.58 12.78 -19.42
N VAL A 154 20.39 12.80 -18.82
CA VAL A 154 19.95 13.74 -17.79
C VAL A 154 19.91 13.05 -16.43
N PHE A 155 19.39 11.84 -16.37
CA PHE A 155 19.28 11.04 -15.16
C PHE A 155 20.37 9.97 -15.14
N GLU A 156 21.26 10.06 -14.15
CA GLU A 156 22.31 9.05 -13.98
C GLU A 156 21.71 7.72 -13.48
N LYS A 157 20.68 7.82 -12.64
CA LYS A 157 19.83 6.69 -12.26
C LYS A 157 18.43 7.19 -11.90
N ALA A 158 17.41 6.55 -12.44
CA ALA A 158 16.02 6.80 -12.10
C ALA A 158 15.29 5.49 -11.89
N GLY A 159 14.45 5.44 -10.87
CA GLY A 159 13.68 4.28 -10.51
C GLY A 159 12.24 4.65 -10.23
N VAL A 160 11.29 3.97 -10.88
CA VAL A 160 9.86 4.14 -10.66
C VAL A 160 9.25 2.75 -10.44
N GLY A 161 8.94 2.43 -9.20
CA GLY A 161 8.44 1.13 -8.77
C GLY A 161 6.97 1.19 -8.37
N VAL A 162 6.19 0.23 -8.85
CA VAL A 162 4.86 -0.08 -8.35
C VAL A 162 4.91 -1.44 -7.66
N SER A 163 4.32 -1.54 -6.48
CA SER A 163 4.12 -2.79 -5.76
C SER A 163 2.65 -2.93 -5.40
N VAL A 164 2.10 -4.12 -5.59
CA VAL A 164 0.74 -4.52 -5.20
C VAL A 164 0.88 -5.84 -4.47
N VAL A 165 0.75 -5.82 -3.15
CA VAL A 165 1.09 -6.94 -2.28
C VAL A 165 -0.16 -7.38 -1.55
N TYR A 166 -0.40 -8.69 -1.58
CA TYR A 166 -1.36 -9.35 -0.71
C TYR A 166 -0.59 -10.23 0.29
N GLY A 167 -1.21 -10.51 1.43
CA GLY A 167 -0.67 -11.47 2.37
C GLY A 167 -1.52 -11.57 3.63
N THR A 168 -0.96 -12.26 4.63
CA THR A 168 -1.62 -12.50 5.91
C THR A 168 -0.73 -11.99 7.04
N LEU A 169 -1.27 -11.13 7.89
CA LEU A 169 -0.63 -10.68 9.11
C LEU A 169 -0.96 -11.64 10.26
N PRO A 170 0.03 -12.20 10.98
CA PRO A 170 -0.23 -12.95 12.19
C PRO A 170 -0.56 -11.98 13.35
N LYS A 171 -1.32 -12.44 14.35
CA LYS A 171 -1.74 -11.65 15.53
C LYS A 171 -0.64 -10.78 16.17
N PRO A 172 0.61 -11.24 16.38
CA PRO A 172 1.68 -10.40 16.92
C PRO A 172 2.05 -9.20 16.02
N ALA A 173 1.96 -9.35 14.69
CA ALA A 173 2.18 -8.27 13.75
C ALA A 173 1.04 -7.25 13.79
N ILE A 174 -0.21 -7.72 13.88
CA ILE A 174 -1.40 -6.87 14.02
C ILE A 174 -1.32 -6.04 15.31
N LEU A 175 -0.92 -6.65 16.43
CA LEU A 175 -0.73 -5.95 17.71
C LEU A 175 0.36 -4.89 17.65
N LYS A 176 1.48 -5.16 16.96
CA LYS A 176 2.55 -4.17 16.74
C LYS A 176 2.06 -3.00 15.87
N MET A 177 1.29 -3.29 14.82
CA MET A 177 0.71 -2.28 13.95
C MET A 177 -0.26 -1.39 14.74
N ARG A 178 -1.08 -1.96 15.61
CA ARG A 178 -2.02 -1.22 16.46
C ARG A 178 -1.37 -0.15 17.35
N ALA A 179 -0.10 -0.33 17.73
CA ALA A 179 0.63 0.68 18.51
C ALA A 179 0.68 2.05 17.80
N ASN A 180 0.68 2.04 16.47
CA ASN A 180 0.71 3.24 15.63
C ASN A 180 -0.62 3.49 14.88
N HIS A 181 -1.46 2.47 14.68
CA HIS A 181 -2.73 2.58 13.95
C HIS A 181 -3.92 2.27 14.87
N LYS A 182 -4.54 3.33 15.42
CA LYS A 182 -5.56 3.22 16.47
C LYS A 182 -6.89 2.62 16.02
N ASN A 183 -7.14 2.55 14.71
CA ASN A 183 -8.38 2.02 14.12
C ASN A 183 -8.38 0.49 13.95
N ILE A 184 -7.28 -0.18 14.32
CA ILE A 184 -7.23 -1.65 14.42
C ILE A 184 -8.01 -2.09 15.67
N ALA A 185 -8.85 -3.11 15.51
CA ALA A 185 -9.75 -3.66 16.54
C ALA A 185 -9.07 -3.93 17.90
N ALA A 186 -9.87 -3.93 18.97
CA ALA A 186 -9.41 -4.20 20.33
C ALA A 186 -8.75 -5.58 20.46
N GLU A 187 -7.83 -5.75 21.42
CA GLU A 187 -6.94 -6.93 21.51
C GLU A 187 -7.71 -8.25 21.69
N ASP A 188 -8.85 -8.17 22.37
CA ASP A 188 -9.84 -9.23 22.56
C ASP A 188 -10.62 -9.58 21.28
N GLN A 189 -10.57 -8.73 20.26
CA GLN A 189 -11.30 -8.86 18.99
C GLN A 189 -10.37 -9.05 17.78
N ILE A 190 -9.04 -9.07 17.98
CA ILE A 190 -8.08 -9.33 16.91
C ILE A 190 -8.08 -10.82 16.57
N PRO A 191 -8.36 -11.21 15.31
CA PRO A 191 -8.28 -12.59 14.88
C PRO A 191 -6.84 -13.10 14.89
N ASP A 192 -6.66 -14.43 14.89
CA ASP A 192 -5.33 -15.05 14.90
C ASP A 192 -4.50 -14.66 13.68
N SER A 193 -5.17 -14.39 12.56
CA SER A 193 -4.58 -13.85 11.35
C SER A 193 -5.57 -12.93 10.62
N LEU A 194 -5.03 -11.99 9.84
CA LEU A 194 -5.81 -11.01 9.08
C LEU A 194 -5.21 -10.85 7.70
N GLU A 195 -6.03 -10.98 6.66
CA GLU A 195 -5.58 -10.69 5.30
C GLU A 195 -5.32 -9.18 5.15
N PHE A 196 -4.32 -8.82 4.37
CA PHE A 196 -4.02 -7.43 4.07
C PHE A 196 -3.70 -7.23 2.59
N PHE A 197 -3.84 -5.98 2.19
CA PHE A 197 -3.47 -5.43 0.91
C PHE A 197 -2.59 -4.20 1.11
N ALA A 198 -1.55 -4.08 0.31
CA ALA A 198 -0.74 -2.87 0.21
C ALA A 198 -0.44 -2.59 -1.25
N ALA A 199 -0.76 -1.38 -1.72
CA ALA A 199 -0.34 -0.92 -3.04
C ALA A 199 0.29 0.45 -2.96
N GLY A 200 1.34 0.68 -3.76
CA GLY A 200 1.97 1.98 -3.81
C GLY A 200 2.90 2.18 -4.99
N LEU A 201 3.13 3.45 -5.28
CA LEU A 201 4.17 3.91 -6.20
C LEU A 201 5.28 4.55 -5.37
N SER A 202 6.51 4.13 -5.61
CA SER A 202 7.71 4.74 -5.06
C SER A 202 8.65 5.12 -6.19
N LEU A 203 9.22 6.31 -6.15
CA LEU A 203 10.18 6.75 -7.16
C LEU A 203 11.34 7.52 -6.53
N ILE A 204 12.50 7.35 -7.15
CA ILE A 204 13.71 8.13 -6.86
C ILE A 204 14.36 8.49 -8.18
N VAL A 205 14.77 9.74 -8.33
CA VAL A 205 15.50 10.21 -9.51
C VAL A 205 16.80 10.88 -9.06
N HIS A 206 17.93 10.43 -9.59
CA HIS A 206 19.25 11.00 -9.40
C HIS A 206 19.74 11.63 -10.71
N PRO A 207 19.60 12.95 -10.89
CA PRO A 207 20.17 13.63 -12.04
C PRO A 207 21.70 13.50 -12.10
N LYS A 208 22.22 13.51 -13.33
CA LYS A 208 23.65 13.50 -13.63
C LYS A 208 24.32 14.84 -13.32
N ASN A 209 23.63 15.94 -13.60
CA ASN A 209 24.12 17.29 -13.37
C ASN A 209 23.97 17.68 -11.87
N PRO A 210 25.05 18.14 -11.17
CA PRO A 210 24.99 18.59 -9.78
C PRO A 210 23.98 19.71 -9.50
N MET A 211 23.63 20.50 -10.52
CA MET A 211 22.66 21.60 -10.39
C MET A 211 21.22 21.10 -10.36
N ALA A 212 20.94 19.89 -10.88
CA ALA A 212 19.61 19.29 -10.86
C ALA A 212 19.44 18.43 -9.59
N PRO A 213 18.41 18.68 -8.77
CA PRO A 213 18.25 18.03 -7.49
C PRO A 213 17.79 16.57 -7.62
N THR A 214 18.22 15.71 -6.69
CA THR A 214 17.55 14.41 -6.49
C THR A 214 16.13 14.64 -5.97
N VAL A 215 15.18 13.80 -6.36
CA VAL A 215 13.81 13.81 -5.82
C VAL A 215 13.40 12.41 -5.42
N HIS A 216 12.62 12.33 -4.35
CA HIS A 216 11.94 11.13 -3.92
C HIS A 216 10.43 11.39 -3.83
N LEU A 217 9.64 10.36 -4.11
CA LEU A 217 8.21 10.37 -3.89
C LEU A 217 7.72 8.96 -3.55
N ASN A 218 6.75 8.91 -2.64
CA ASN A 218 6.04 7.69 -2.30
C ASN A 218 4.56 8.00 -2.11
N TYR A 219 3.65 7.22 -2.68
CA TYR A 219 2.24 7.23 -2.31
C TYR A 219 1.74 5.80 -2.23
N ARG A 220 1.13 5.44 -1.11
CA ARG A 220 0.69 4.08 -0.80
C ARG A 220 -0.66 4.06 -0.09
N TYR A 221 -1.33 2.93 -0.25
CA TYR A 221 -2.53 2.56 0.45
C TYR A 221 -2.30 1.22 1.13
N PHE A 222 -2.76 1.11 2.36
CA PHE A 222 -2.80 -0.12 3.11
C PHE A 222 -4.23 -0.38 3.57
N GLU A 223 -4.67 -1.64 3.49
CA GLU A 223 -5.97 -2.05 3.98
C GLU A 223 -5.89 -3.48 4.52
N THR A 224 -6.51 -3.72 5.66
CA THR A 224 -6.80 -5.06 6.18
C THR A 224 -8.17 -5.52 5.72
N ALA A 225 -8.38 -6.82 5.56
CA ALA A 225 -9.67 -7.38 5.17
C ALA A 225 -10.27 -8.24 6.27
N ASN A 226 -11.58 -8.11 6.46
CA ASN A 226 -12.37 -9.01 7.28
C ASN A 226 -12.47 -10.40 6.61
N PRO A 227 -12.86 -11.46 7.35
CA PRO A 227 -12.94 -12.82 6.78
C PRO A 227 -13.84 -12.96 5.54
N ASP A 228 -14.85 -12.10 5.41
CA ASP A 228 -15.76 -12.03 4.25
C ASP A 228 -15.18 -11.25 3.04
N GLY A 229 -13.97 -10.69 3.17
CA GLY A 229 -13.30 -9.88 2.16
C GLY A 229 -13.68 -8.39 2.17
N SER A 230 -14.57 -7.97 3.08
CA SER A 230 -14.89 -6.56 3.28
C SER A 230 -13.73 -5.80 3.92
N SER A 231 -13.71 -4.47 3.72
CA SER A 231 -12.66 -3.59 4.24
C SER A 231 -12.66 -3.55 5.77
N GLY A 232 -11.51 -3.78 6.38
CA GLY A 232 -11.21 -3.49 7.79
C GLY A 232 -10.55 -2.12 7.94
N ALA A 233 -9.54 -2.03 8.81
CA ALA A 233 -8.73 -0.82 8.97
C ALA A 233 -7.91 -0.52 7.71
N TRP A 234 -7.80 0.77 7.37
CA TRP A 234 -7.09 1.25 6.18
C TRP A 234 -6.44 2.60 6.44
N TRP A 235 -5.42 2.95 5.66
CA TRP A 235 -4.83 4.28 5.66
C TRP A 235 -4.06 4.55 4.37
N PHE A 236 -3.87 5.83 4.08
CA PHE A 236 -2.93 6.32 3.08
C PHE A 236 -1.65 6.81 3.76
N GLY A 237 -0.55 6.67 3.05
CA GLY A 237 0.74 7.25 3.42
C GLY A 237 1.46 7.74 2.18
N GLY A 238 2.36 8.69 2.34
CA GLY A 238 3.11 9.20 1.21
C GLY A 238 3.86 10.50 1.46
N GLY A 239 4.31 11.09 0.37
CA GLY A 239 5.09 12.30 0.39
C GLY A 239 5.93 12.48 -0.86
N CYS A 240 6.50 13.66 -1.00
CA CYS A 240 7.46 14.01 -2.02
C CYS A 240 8.46 15.00 -1.44
N ASP A 241 9.76 14.77 -1.63
CA ASP A 241 10.82 15.59 -1.06
C ASP A 241 11.97 15.81 -2.05
N LEU A 242 12.63 16.97 -1.91
CA LEU A 242 13.67 17.45 -2.83
C LEU A 242 15.04 17.49 -2.13
N THR A 243 16.04 16.89 -2.77
CA THR A 243 17.42 16.76 -2.28
C THR A 243 18.42 17.41 -3.24
N PRO A 244 18.59 18.75 -3.21
CA PRO A 244 19.59 19.43 -4.02
C PRO A 244 21.02 19.17 -3.56
N SER A 245 21.99 19.16 -4.50
CA SER A 245 23.41 19.33 -4.16
C SER A 245 23.82 20.79 -4.12
N TYR A 246 23.19 21.65 -4.93
CA TYR A 246 23.32 23.10 -4.85
C TYR A 246 21.95 23.74 -4.65
N LEU A 247 21.87 24.65 -3.68
CA LEU A 247 20.61 25.30 -3.35
C LEU A 247 20.30 26.46 -4.31
N PHE A 248 19.17 26.34 -5.00
CA PHE A 248 18.50 27.41 -5.73
C PHE A 248 17.18 27.73 -4.99
N ASP A 249 17.05 28.95 -4.46
CA ASP A 249 15.88 29.31 -3.64
C ASP A 249 14.59 29.26 -4.47
N GLU A 250 14.66 29.66 -5.73
CA GLU A 250 13.54 29.64 -6.66
C GLU A 250 13.01 28.21 -6.92
N ASP A 251 13.88 27.20 -6.89
CA ASP A 251 13.49 25.80 -7.10
C ASP A 251 12.81 25.25 -5.84
N ALA A 252 13.38 25.54 -4.66
CA ALA A 252 12.79 25.14 -3.40
C ALA A 252 11.42 25.81 -3.18
N VAL A 253 11.31 27.11 -3.44
CA VAL A 253 10.04 27.86 -3.37
C VAL A 253 9.02 27.28 -4.36
N GLN A 254 9.40 27.04 -5.62
CA GLN A 254 8.49 26.50 -6.63
C GLN A 254 8.02 25.07 -6.27
N PHE A 255 8.93 24.22 -5.80
CA PHE A 255 8.62 22.87 -5.36
C PHE A 255 7.61 22.89 -4.21
N HIS A 256 7.91 23.63 -3.14
CA HIS A 256 7.05 23.73 -1.97
C HIS A 256 5.73 24.44 -2.25
N ARG A 257 5.71 25.47 -3.11
CA ARG A 257 4.46 26.11 -3.56
C ARG A 257 3.54 25.11 -4.26
N SER A 258 4.09 24.31 -5.17
CA SER A 258 3.30 23.32 -5.91
C SER A 258 2.69 22.26 -4.99
N LEU A 259 3.44 21.82 -3.97
CA LEU A 259 2.92 20.90 -2.95
C LEU A 259 1.86 21.58 -2.07
N LYS A 260 2.09 22.82 -1.65
CA LYS A 260 1.12 23.60 -0.88
C LYS A 260 -0.18 23.82 -1.66
N ASP A 261 -0.10 24.16 -2.93
CA ASP A 261 -1.26 24.38 -3.79
C ASP A 261 -2.13 23.12 -3.93
N VAL A 262 -1.51 21.92 -3.87
CA VAL A 262 -2.25 20.66 -3.81
C VAL A 262 -2.88 20.46 -2.44
N CYS A 263 -2.10 20.59 -1.36
CA CYS A 263 -2.61 20.47 0.00
C CYS A 263 -3.80 21.41 0.26
N ASP A 264 -3.69 22.69 -0.11
CA ASP A 264 -4.69 23.73 0.12
C ASP A 264 -6.04 23.45 -0.59
N LYS A 265 -6.07 22.60 -1.63
CA LYS A 265 -7.32 22.16 -2.29
C LYS A 265 -8.13 21.18 -1.44
N HIS A 266 -7.46 20.47 -0.53
CA HIS A 266 -8.05 19.43 0.30
C HIS A 266 -8.21 19.90 1.74
N ASP A 267 -7.12 20.42 2.33
CA ASP A 267 -7.12 21.02 3.66
C ASP A 267 -5.90 21.95 3.82
N LYS A 268 -6.14 23.19 4.26
CA LYS A 268 -5.10 24.20 4.48
C LYS A 268 -4.14 23.83 5.62
N GLU A 269 -4.53 22.92 6.51
CA GLU A 269 -3.66 22.42 7.58
C GLU A 269 -2.69 21.32 7.11
N TYR A 270 -2.92 20.72 5.93
CA TYR A 270 -2.10 19.61 5.43
C TYR A 270 -0.65 20.05 5.16
N TYR A 271 -0.44 21.13 4.40
CA TYR A 271 0.92 21.55 4.07
C TYR A 271 1.78 21.85 5.31
N PRO A 272 1.38 22.73 6.25
CA PRO A 272 2.23 23.03 7.41
C PRO A 272 2.49 21.78 8.28
N LYS A 273 1.51 20.88 8.42
CA LYS A 273 1.67 19.62 9.16
C LYS A 273 2.64 18.67 8.46
N PHE A 274 2.42 18.41 7.17
CA PHE A 274 3.18 17.43 6.41
C PHE A 274 4.57 17.92 6.04
N LYS A 275 4.76 19.24 5.87
CA LYS A 275 6.09 19.84 5.70
C LYS A 275 6.94 19.66 6.94
N LYS A 276 6.39 20.01 8.11
CA LYS A 276 7.09 19.80 9.39
C LYS A 276 7.45 18.32 9.59
N TRP A 277 6.51 17.43 9.29
CA TRP A 277 6.78 15.99 9.40
C TRP A 277 7.85 15.52 8.41
N CYS A 278 7.91 16.11 7.20
CA CYS A 278 8.96 15.83 6.22
C CYS A 278 10.35 16.20 6.76
N ASP A 279 10.48 17.39 7.36
CA ASP A 279 11.73 17.86 7.96
C ASP A 279 12.18 16.95 9.12
N GLU A 280 11.24 16.47 9.93
CA GLU A 280 11.52 15.56 11.05
C GLU A 280 11.85 14.13 10.59
N TYR A 281 11.16 13.64 9.55
CA TYR A 281 11.34 12.27 9.04
C TYR A 281 12.66 12.10 8.31
N PHE A 282 12.99 13.03 7.40
CA PHE A 282 14.21 12.97 6.58
C PHE A 282 15.43 13.59 7.27
N TYR A 283 15.53 13.43 8.60
CA TYR A 283 16.64 13.94 9.39
C TYR A 283 17.71 12.89 9.65
N ASN A 284 18.93 13.14 9.20
CA ASN A 284 20.06 12.27 9.43
C ASN A 284 20.64 12.53 10.83
N LYS A 285 20.10 11.82 11.84
CA LYS A 285 20.38 12.05 13.27
C LYS A 285 21.87 12.09 13.64
N HIS A 286 22.68 11.24 13.01
CA HIS A 286 24.11 11.16 13.29
C HIS A 286 24.95 12.23 12.56
N ARG A 287 24.35 13.01 11.66
CA ARG A 287 24.97 14.16 10.98
C ARG A 287 24.41 15.50 11.44
N GLY A 288 23.24 15.50 12.09
CA GLY A 288 22.59 16.73 12.54
C GLY A 288 22.04 17.58 11.39
N GLU A 289 21.66 16.95 10.27
CA GLU A 289 21.15 17.65 9.08
C GLU A 289 20.02 16.85 8.41
N THR A 290 19.09 17.52 7.74
CA THR A 290 18.13 16.89 6.84
C THR A 290 18.81 16.37 5.57
N ARG A 291 18.18 15.38 4.94
CA ARG A 291 18.64 14.81 3.67
C ARG A 291 18.62 15.86 2.55
N GLY A 292 17.59 16.71 2.55
CA GLY A 292 17.32 17.72 1.55
C GLY A 292 16.49 18.88 2.10
N VAL A 293 15.89 19.68 1.21
CA VAL A 293 15.10 20.86 1.57
C VAL A 293 13.64 20.54 1.93
N GLY A 294 13.36 19.26 2.21
CA GLY A 294 12.05 18.77 2.59
C GLY A 294 11.05 18.71 1.43
N GLY A 295 9.78 18.83 1.79
CA GLY A 295 8.63 18.69 0.91
C GLY A 295 7.41 18.40 1.76
N ILE A 296 6.65 17.34 1.45
CA ILE A 296 5.58 16.84 2.33
C ILE A 296 5.83 15.38 2.68
N PHE A 297 5.49 15.00 3.91
CA PHE A 297 5.46 13.61 4.36
C PHE A 297 4.23 13.39 5.25
N PHE A 298 3.54 12.28 5.01
CA PHE A 298 2.43 11.84 5.83
C PHE A 298 2.37 10.31 5.90
N ASP A 299 1.85 9.84 7.01
CA ASP A 299 1.51 8.45 7.27
C ASP A 299 0.18 8.44 8.01
N ASP A 300 -0.47 7.30 8.05
CA ASP A 300 -1.67 7.10 8.90
C ASP A 300 -2.82 8.07 8.59
N LEU A 301 -3.01 8.43 7.31
CA LEU A 301 -4.20 9.18 6.88
C LEU A 301 -5.37 8.22 6.72
N ASP A 302 -6.24 8.19 7.72
CA ASP A 302 -7.38 7.28 7.85
C ASP A 302 -8.69 8.04 8.11
N GLU A 303 -9.76 7.31 8.47
CA GLU A 303 -11.09 7.88 8.72
C GLU A 303 -11.14 8.92 9.84
N THR A 304 -10.11 9.03 10.68
CA THR A 304 -10.03 10.08 11.72
C THR A 304 -9.64 11.45 11.15
N VAL A 305 -9.07 11.47 9.94
CA VAL A 305 -8.67 12.70 9.24
C VAL A 305 -9.75 13.13 8.25
N SER A 306 -10.18 12.23 7.36
CA SER A 306 -11.25 12.48 6.40
C SER A 306 -11.79 11.16 5.85
N ASP A 307 -12.91 11.18 5.14
CA ASP A 307 -13.41 9.96 4.51
C ASP A 307 -12.46 9.46 3.41
N ARG A 308 -12.57 8.16 3.12
CA ARG A 308 -11.66 7.45 2.22
C ARG A 308 -11.63 8.02 0.80
N GLU A 309 -12.74 8.57 0.31
CA GLU A 309 -12.79 9.12 -1.05
C GLU A 309 -12.07 10.47 -1.12
N ASN A 310 -12.25 11.33 -0.12
CA ASN A 310 -11.53 12.60 -0.03
C ASN A 310 -10.01 12.39 0.15
N LEU A 311 -9.59 11.43 0.99
CA LEU A 311 -8.16 11.09 1.12
C LEU A 311 -7.59 10.47 -0.16
N PHE A 312 -8.36 9.65 -0.87
CA PHE A 312 -7.92 9.14 -2.16
C PHE A 312 -7.78 10.26 -3.20
N ALA A 313 -8.71 11.21 -3.26
CA ALA A 313 -8.61 12.38 -4.12
C ALA A 313 -7.36 13.22 -3.81
N PHE A 314 -7.03 13.42 -2.53
CA PHE A 314 -5.79 14.07 -2.11
C PHE A 314 -4.54 13.34 -2.61
N VAL A 315 -4.49 12.01 -2.46
CA VAL A 315 -3.38 11.19 -2.96
C VAL A 315 -3.30 11.25 -4.49
N GLN A 316 -4.45 11.28 -5.17
CA GLN A 316 -4.49 11.39 -6.62
C GLN A 316 -3.89 12.71 -7.12
N ASP A 317 -4.31 13.83 -6.54
CA ASP A 317 -3.79 15.15 -6.91
C ASP A 317 -2.31 15.29 -6.55
N SER A 318 -1.90 14.74 -5.41
CA SER A 318 -0.51 14.80 -4.93
C SER A 318 0.45 13.96 -5.77
N LEU A 319 0.01 12.81 -6.29
CA LEU A 319 0.82 12.02 -7.22
C LEU A 319 0.85 12.64 -8.64
N LYS A 320 -0.29 13.15 -9.12
CA LYS A 320 -0.38 13.83 -10.43
C LYS A 320 0.43 15.13 -10.50
N SER A 321 0.62 15.81 -9.36
CA SER A 321 1.40 17.05 -9.31
C SER A 321 2.91 16.84 -9.47
N PHE A 322 3.41 15.61 -9.35
CA PHE A 322 4.85 15.33 -9.37
C PHE A 322 5.54 15.84 -10.64
N VAL A 323 5.06 15.42 -11.81
CA VAL A 323 5.66 15.77 -13.11
C VAL A 323 5.68 17.29 -13.34
N PRO A 324 4.56 18.03 -13.21
CA PRO A 324 4.57 19.48 -13.39
C PRO A 324 5.34 20.22 -12.29
N THR A 325 5.60 19.59 -11.14
CA THR A 325 6.41 20.19 -10.06
C THR A 325 7.91 20.00 -10.34
N TYR A 326 8.34 18.78 -10.68
CA TYR A 326 9.76 18.43 -10.72
C TYR A 326 10.42 18.67 -12.08
N LEU A 327 9.76 18.36 -13.19
CA LEU A 327 10.40 18.52 -14.51
C LEU A 327 10.79 19.96 -14.83
N PRO A 328 10.00 21.01 -14.50
CA PRO A 328 10.45 22.38 -14.73
C PRO A 328 11.74 22.74 -14.00
N ILE A 329 12.01 22.12 -12.85
CA ILE A 329 13.29 22.28 -12.14
C ILE A 329 14.40 21.59 -12.94
N VAL A 330 14.19 20.33 -13.34
CA VAL A 330 15.18 19.58 -14.13
C VAL A 330 15.53 20.31 -15.43
N GLU A 331 14.54 20.79 -16.17
CA GLU A 331 14.75 21.51 -17.44
C GLU A 331 15.61 22.77 -17.28
N LYS A 332 15.44 23.51 -16.18
CA LYS A 332 16.28 24.70 -15.90
C LYS A 332 17.72 24.35 -15.56
N ARG A 333 17.96 23.16 -14.98
CA ARG A 333 19.24 22.82 -14.34
C ARG A 333 20.08 21.81 -15.10
N LYS A 334 19.46 20.94 -15.91
CA LYS A 334 20.13 19.78 -16.54
C LYS A 334 21.30 20.16 -17.45
N ASP A 335 21.24 21.31 -18.10
CA ASP A 335 22.24 21.77 -19.08
C ASP A 335 23.22 22.81 -18.51
N MET A 336 23.13 23.14 -17.21
CA MET A 336 24.05 24.10 -16.59
C MET A 336 25.49 23.55 -16.58
N PRO A 337 26.51 24.36 -16.91
CA PRO A 337 27.89 23.92 -16.78
C PRO A 337 28.22 23.65 -15.30
N PHE A 338 29.04 22.64 -15.06
CA PHE A 338 29.55 22.33 -13.72
C PHE A 338 31.02 21.94 -13.79
N THR A 339 31.72 22.11 -12.67
CA THR A 339 33.12 21.74 -12.48
C THR A 339 33.25 20.37 -11.82
N GLU A 340 34.43 19.75 -11.91
CA GLU A 340 34.73 18.50 -11.20
C GLU A 340 34.55 18.62 -9.68
N LYS A 341 34.83 19.79 -9.09
CA LYS A 341 34.58 20.06 -7.66
C LYS A 341 33.09 20.00 -7.33
N GLU A 342 32.24 20.56 -8.20
CA GLU A 342 30.78 20.52 -8.02
C GLU A 342 30.23 19.09 -8.20
N LYS A 343 30.81 18.31 -9.11
CA LYS A 343 30.48 16.88 -9.26
C LYS A 343 30.91 16.07 -8.04
N GLU A 344 32.09 16.34 -7.49
CA GLU A 344 32.56 15.70 -6.27
C GLU A 344 31.67 16.02 -5.05
N TRP A 345 31.24 17.27 -4.92
CA TRP A 345 30.28 17.67 -3.89
C TRP A 345 28.95 16.91 -4.03
N GLN A 346 28.43 16.76 -5.25
CA GLN A 346 27.26 15.91 -5.49
C GLN A 346 27.47 14.48 -4.98
N GLN A 347 28.66 13.89 -5.17
CA GLN A 347 28.96 12.54 -4.67
C GLN A 347 28.96 12.48 -3.13
N ILE A 348 29.47 13.51 -2.46
CA ILE A 348 29.44 13.62 -1.00
C ILE A 348 27.98 13.74 -0.51
N ARG A 349 27.15 14.58 -1.14
CA ARG A 349 25.73 14.70 -0.80
C ARG A 349 24.96 13.40 -1.03
N ARG A 350 25.27 12.67 -2.10
CA ARG A 350 24.71 11.33 -2.36
C ARG A 350 25.15 10.31 -1.32
N GLY A 351 26.36 10.42 -0.78
CA GLY A 351 26.79 9.64 0.39
C GLY A 351 25.84 9.85 1.58
N LYS A 352 25.40 11.08 1.85
CA LYS A 352 24.39 11.39 2.88
C LYS A 352 23.01 10.81 2.58
N TYR A 353 22.63 10.77 1.30
CA TYR A 353 21.40 10.12 0.85
C TYR A 353 21.43 8.61 1.15
N VAL A 354 22.55 7.95 0.84
CA VAL A 354 22.78 6.53 1.14
C VAL A 354 22.78 6.27 2.66
N GLU A 355 23.47 7.11 3.44
CA GLU A 355 23.47 7.03 4.91
C GLU A 355 22.03 7.05 5.45
N PHE A 356 21.18 7.96 4.96
CA PHE A 356 19.79 8.01 5.39
C PHE A 356 19.01 6.74 5.03
N ASN A 357 19.06 6.31 3.77
CA ASN A 357 18.26 5.18 3.30
C ASN A 357 18.63 3.87 4.00
N LEU A 358 19.91 3.65 4.32
CA LEU A 358 20.34 2.40 4.95
C LEU A 358 20.24 2.40 6.48
N VAL A 359 20.27 3.57 7.12
CA VAL A 359 20.30 3.67 8.60
C VAL A 359 18.94 4.07 9.19
N HIS A 360 18.23 5.01 8.57
CA HIS A 360 17.05 5.65 9.17
C HIS A 360 15.74 5.34 8.45
N ASP A 361 15.77 5.05 7.15
CA ASP A 361 14.54 4.88 6.38
C ASP A 361 13.77 3.61 6.78
N ARG A 362 12.57 3.80 7.33
CA ARG A 362 11.70 2.71 7.78
C ARG A 362 11.29 1.81 6.62
N GLY A 363 11.04 2.38 5.45
CA GLY A 363 10.60 1.63 4.26
C GLY A 363 11.68 0.66 3.76
N THR A 364 12.91 1.15 3.61
CA THR A 364 14.07 0.34 3.21
C THR A 364 14.36 -0.76 4.24
N ALA A 365 14.40 -0.43 5.53
CA ALA A 365 14.62 -1.40 6.58
C ALA A 365 13.53 -2.48 6.61
N PHE A 366 12.26 -2.10 6.53
CA PHE A 366 11.15 -3.04 6.49
C PHE A 366 11.23 -3.98 5.26
N GLY A 367 11.50 -3.42 4.08
CA GLY A 367 11.63 -4.19 2.85
C GLY A 367 12.75 -5.23 2.91
N LEU A 368 13.94 -4.85 3.36
CA LEU A 368 15.10 -5.76 3.44
C LEU A 368 14.92 -6.87 4.49
N ASN A 369 14.17 -6.59 5.56
CA ASN A 369 13.88 -7.58 6.60
C ASN A 369 12.64 -8.44 6.30
N THR A 370 11.91 -8.18 5.21
CA THR A 370 10.74 -8.96 4.80
C THR A 370 11.18 -10.16 3.94
N PRO A 371 10.94 -11.41 4.38
CA PRO A 371 11.29 -12.58 3.58
C PRO A 371 10.64 -12.56 2.20
N GLY A 372 11.40 -12.90 1.16
CA GLY A 372 10.92 -12.95 -0.21
C GLY A 372 10.71 -11.58 -0.87
N ALA A 373 11.04 -10.47 -0.20
CA ALA A 373 11.03 -9.16 -0.82
C ALA A 373 12.10 -9.05 -1.91
N ARG A 374 11.77 -8.36 -3.01
CA ARG A 374 12.70 -8.16 -4.13
C ARG A 374 13.71 -7.07 -3.77
N VAL A 375 14.88 -7.49 -3.26
CA VAL A 375 15.98 -6.61 -2.82
C VAL A 375 16.35 -5.57 -3.88
N GLU A 376 16.46 -5.97 -5.15
CA GLU A 376 16.77 -5.06 -6.26
C GLU A 376 15.74 -3.94 -6.47
N SER A 377 14.46 -4.18 -6.13
CA SER A 377 13.43 -3.13 -6.17
C SER A 377 13.59 -2.15 -5.02
N ILE A 378 14.05 -2.61 -3.86
CA ILE A 378 14.24 -1.78 -2.67
C ILE A 378 15.49 -0.90 -2.84
N LEU A 379 16.60 -1.48 -3.30
CA LEU A 379 17.88 -0.80 -3.47
C LEU A 379 17.97 0.02 -4.77
N MET A 380 16.91 0.02 -5.58
CA MET A 380 16.73 0.94 -6.70
C MET A 380 16.88 2.41 -6.26
N SER A 381 16.56 2.71 -5.00
CA SER A 381 16.68 4.04 -4.37
C SER A 381 18.11 4.54 -4.21
N LEU A 382 19.12 3.68 -4.30
CA LEU A 382 20.52 4.09 -4.15
C LEU A 382 21.03 4.72 -5.45
N PRO A 383 21.83 5.81 -5.39
CA PRO A 383 22.44 6.42 -6.57
C PRO A 383 23.43 5.45 -7.24
N LEU A 384 23.80 5.74 -8.50
CA LEU A 384 24.80 4.94 -9.21
C LEU A 384 26.18 5.06 -8.55
N THR A 385 26.53 6.26 -8.11
CA THR A 385 27.78 6.58 -7.43
C THR A 385 27.53 7.48 -6.22
N ALA A 386 28.39 7.32 -5.21
CA ALA A 386 28.45 8.14 -4.00
C ALA A 386 29.87 8.09 -3.43
N SER A 387 30.26 9.11 -2.66
CA SER A 387 31.60 9.21 -2.06
C SER A 387 31.53 9.57 -0.58
N TRP A 388 32.49 9.05 0.19
CA TRP A 388 32.71 9.41 1.58
C TRP A 388 34.15 9.88 1.76
N LYS A 389 34.30 11.11 2.26
CA LYS A 389 35.59 11.69 2.62
C LYS A 389 35.66 11.83 4.14
N TYR A 390 36.79 11.40 4.71
CA TYR A 390 37.02 11.52 6.14
C TYR A 390 37.10 12.99 6.55
N MET A 391 36.30 13.39 7.55
CA MET A 391 36.28 14.75 8.10
C MET A 391 36.10 15.86 7.06
N TYR A 392 35.34 15.60 5.99
CA TYR A 392 35.10 16.63 4.97
C TYR A 392 34.12 17.69 5.48
N GLU A 393 34.53 18.95 5.39
CA GLU A 393 33.72 20.13 5.61
C GLU A 393 33.79 21.03 4.37
N PRO A 394 32.67 21.59 3.90
CA PRO A 394 32.70 22.53 2.79
C PRO A 394 33.40 23.83 3.18
N GLU A 395 34.05 24.47 2.21
CA GLU A 395 34.75 25.75 2.42
C GLU A 395 33.79 26.80 3.02
N PRO A 396 34.20 27.58 4.04
CA PRO A 396 33.36 28.62 4.61
C PRO A 396 32.87 29.62 3.57
N LYS A 397 31.60 30.05 3.68
CA LYS A 397 30.94 31.00 2.76
C LYS A 397 30.80 30.51 1.30
N SER A 398 31.04 29.22 1.05
CA SER A 398 30.78 28.58 -0.24
C SER A 398 29.29 28.28 -0.46
N ARG A 399 28.92 27.87 -1.68
CA ARG A 399 27.54 27.45 -2.00
C ARG A 399 27.19 26.14 -1.29
N GLU A 400 28.18 25.29 -1.09
CA GLU A 400 28.13 24.02 -0.39
C GLU A 400 27.84 24.23 1.11
N ALA A 401 28.57 25.16 1.74
CA ALA A 401 28.35 25.53 3.13
C ALA A 401 26.95 26.13 3.35
N ARG A 402 26.50 26.98 2.42
CA ARG A 402 25.13 27.55 2.44
C ARG A 402 24.05 26.46 2.41
N LEU A 403 24.23 25.41 1.60
CA LEU A 403 23.28 24.29 1.60
C LEU A 403 23.28 23.60 2.97
N VAL A 404 24.45 23.25 3.52
CA VAL A 404 24.56 22.55 4.81
C VAL A 404 23.88 23.33 5.93
N GLU A 405 24.04 24.65 5.99
CA GLU A 405 23.39 25.50 6.99
C GLU A 405 21.85 25.36 6.95
N VAL A 406 21.26 25.34 5.74
CA VAL A 406 19.82 25.15 5.55
C VAL A 406 19.38 23.73 5.90
N LEU A 407 20.22 22.72 5.66
CA LEU A 407 19.90 21.34 6.03
C LEU A 407 20.00 21.10 7.54
N GLN A 408 20.90 21.80 8.24
CA GLN A 408 20.98 21.79 9.69
C GLN A 408 19.83 22.57 10.35
N ASN A 409 19.32 23.58 9.65
CA ASN A 409 18.26 24.46 10.14
C ASN A 409 17.14 24.57 9.07
N PRO A 410 16.26 23.56 8.94
CA PRO A 410 15.15 23.61 8.00
C PRO A 410 14.33 24.90 8.18
N LYS A 411 14.03 25.55 7.06
CA LYS A 411 13.29 26.82 7.04
C LYS A 411 11.97 26.69 6.29
N GLU A 412 11.12 27.71 6.41
CA GLU A 412 9.90 27.82 5.60
C GLU A 412 10.22 28.38 4.21
N TRP A 413 9.60 27.79 3.18
CA TRP A 413 9.80 28.16 1.79
C TRP A 413 8.62 28.94 1.18
N VAL A 414 7.40 28.77 1.71
CA VAL A 414 6.15 29.40 1.21
C VAL A 414 5.16 29.71 2.31
#